data_AF-V5SHX0-F1
#
_entry.id   AF-V5SHX0-F1
#
_cell.length_a   1.000
_cell.length_b   1.000
_cell.length_c   1.000
_cell.angle_alpha   90.00
_cell.angle_beta   90.00
_cell.angle_gamma   90.00
#
_symmetry.space_group_name_H-M   'P 1'
#
loop_
_entity.id
_entity.type
_entity.pdbx_description
1 polymer ?
#
loop_
_entity_poly.entity_id
_entity_poly.type
_entity_poly.pdbx_seq_one_letter_code
_entity_poly.pdbx_strand_id
1 'polypeptide(L)' 'MQSDKAGADRTVKTTIKTLNRTIGEAQRKSDRYIRLFHRARAEQIKQHWFDLAVLSDEQAAGASRKLREVLEESRSARV' A
#
# COMPACT_ATOMS: atom_id res chain seq x y z
N MET A 1 7.16 -13.87 31.16
CA MET A 1 6.09 -13.17 30.42
C MET A 1 6.52 -11.85 29.75
N GLN A 2 7.74 -11.32 29.95
CA GLN A 2 8.19 -10.08 29.26
C GLN A 2 8.70 -10.31 27.83
N SER A 3 9.15 -11.52 27.51
CA SER A 3 9.73 -11.89 26.21
C SER A 3 8.72 -11.83 25.05
N ASP A 4 7.45 -12.15 25.31
CA ASP A 4 6.41 -12.24 24.28
C ASP A 4 5.98 -10.86 23.77
N LYS A 5 5.97 -9.84 24.65
CA LYS A 5 5.62 -8.45 24.29
C LYS A 5 6.66 -7.82 23.36
N ALA A 6 7.94 -8.09 23.58
CA ALA A 6 9.02 -7.58 22.74
C ALA A 6 9.08 -8.27 21.35
N GLY A 7 8.58 -9.50 21.24
CA GLY A 7 8.37 -10.19 19.96
C GLY A 7 7.23 -9.54 19.17
N ALA A 8 6.08 -9.33 19.82
CA ALA A 8 4.89 -8.73 19.20
C ALA A 8 5.14 -7.31 18.67
N ASP A 9 5.81 -6.45 19.44
CA ASP A 9 6.07 -5.05 19.03
C ASP A 9 7.02 -4.96 17.81
N ARG A 10 7.99 -5.88 17.70
CA ARG A 10 8.86 -6.00 16.51
C ARG A 10 8.08 -6.45 15.27
N THR A 11 7.12 -7.35 15.43
CA THR A 11 6.24 -7.80 14.34
C THR A 11 5.38 -6.64 13.84
N VAL A 12 4.75 -5.87 14.74
CA VAL A 12 3.93 -4.71 14.38
C VAL A 12 4.75 -3.67 13.60
N LYS A 13 5.94 -3.31 14.11
CA LYS A 13 6.83 -2.35 13.43
C LYS A 13 7.23 -2.81 12.03
N THR A 14 7.47 -4.11 11.86
CA THR A 14 7.82 -4.70 10.56
C THR A 14 6.61 -4.64 9.61
N THR A 15 5.41 -4.97 10.09
CA THR A 15 4.18 -4.85 9.32
C THR A 15 3.93 -3.43 8.85
N ILE A 16 4.07 -2.43 9.73
CA ILE A 16 3.94 -1.00 9.37
C ILE A 16 4.95 -0.61 8.29
N LYS A 17 6.20 -1.03 8.42
CA LYS A 17 7.25 -0.75 7.42
C LYS A 17 6.91 -1.37 6.06
N THR A 18 6.43 -2.61 6.05
CA THR A 18 6.02 -3.32 4.82
C THR A 18 4.84 -2.62 4.17
N LEU A 19 3.79 -2.27 4.93
CA LEU A 19 2.61 -1.58 4.40
C LEU A 19 2.97 -0.21 3.80
N ASN A 20 3.75 0.60 4.50
CA ASN A 20 4.23 1.88 3.96
C ASN A 20 5.02 1.71 2.66
N ARG A 21 5.88 0.69 2.59
CA ARG A 21 6.61 0.38 1.37
C ARG A 21 5.66 -0.01 0.24
N THR A 22 4.67 -0.87 0.50
CA THR A 22 3.67 -1.28 -0.48
C THR A 22 2.86 -0.10 -1.00
N ILE A 23 2.39 0.80 -0.12
CA ILE A 23 1.66 2.02 -0.50
C ILE A 23 2.51 2.85 -1.47
N GLY A 24 3.75 3.16 -1.08
CA GLY A 24 4.62 3.98 -1.93
C GLY A 24 5.00 3.32 -3.26
N GLU A 25 5.22 2.00 -3.28
CA GLU A 25 5.48 1.27 -4.53
C GLU A 25 4.26 1.25 -5.47
N ALA A 26 3.07 1.04 -4.91
CA ALA A 26 1.83 0.99 -5.65
C ALA A 26 1.46 2.37 -6.23
N GLN A 27 1.61 3.44 -5.45
CA GLN A 27 1.43 4.83 -5.93
C GLN A 27 2.40 5.17 -7.07
N ARG A 28 3.70 4.85 -6.93
CA ARG A 28 4.69 5.07 -8.00
C ARG A 28 4.36 4.32 -9.28
N LYS A 29 3.81 3.10 -9.17
CA LYS A 29 3.33 2.32 -10.31
C LYS A 29 2.12 2.98 -10.96
N SER A 30 1.13 3.37 -10.18
CA SER A 30 -0.06 4.09 -10.65
C SER A 30 0.34 5.33 -11.47
N ASP A 31 1.18 6.19 -10.90
CA ASP A 31 1.68 7.39 -11.58
C ASP A 31 2.42 7.07 -12.88
N ARG A 32 3.22 5.99 -12.90
CA ARG A 32 3.92 5.53 -14.10
C ARG A 32 2.94 5.07 -15.17
N TYR A 33 1.91 4.34 -14.80
CA TYR A 33 0.90 3.86 -15.74
C TYR A 33 0.04 5.00 -16.28
N ILE A 34 -0.32 6.00 -15.46
CA ILE A 34 -0.96 7.23 -15.95
C ILE A 34 -0.08 7.98 -16.97
N ARG A 35 1.24 8.08 -16.73
CA ARG A 35 2.15 8.65 -17.74
C ARG A 35 2.18 7.86 -19.04
N LEU A 36 2.08 6.53 -18.98
CA LEU A 36 2.03 5.68 -20.18
C LEU A 36 0.69 5.77 -20.90
N PHE A 37 -0.42 5.87 -20.16
CA PHE A 37 -1.75 6.18 -20.68
C PHE A 37 -1.72 7.45 -21.53
N HIS A 38 -1.18 8.55 -21.01
CA HIS A 38 -1.11 9.81 -21.77
C HIS A 38 -0.18 9.76 -22.99
N ARG A 39 0.80 8.86 -23.00
CA ARG A 39 1.74 8.69 -24.13
C ARG A 39 1.22 7.74 -25.21
N ALA A 40 0.31 6.84 -24.86
CA ALA A 40 -0.22 5.85 -25.79
C ALA A 40 -1.09 6.53 -26.86
N ARG A 41 -0.91 6.12 -28.12
CA ARG A 41 -1.69 6.64 -29.26
C ARG A 41 -2.94 5.82 -29.54
N ALA A 42 -2.88 4.50 -29.33
CA ALA A 42 -3.98 3.60 -29.59
C ALA A 42 -4.87 3.45 -28.35
N GLU A 43 -6.19 3.57 -28.53
CA GLU A 43 -7.16 3.56 -27.42
C GLU A 43 -7.13 2.26 -26.61
N GLN A 44 -6.95 1.10 -27.25
CA GLN A 44 -6.82 -0.16 -26.52
C GLN A 44 -5.58 -0.22 -25.61
N ILE A 45 -4.49 0.45 -26.01
CA ILE A 45 -3.26 0.53 -25.20
C ILE A 45 -3.44 1.55 -24.08
N LYS A 46 -4.15 2.66 -24.34
CA LYS A 46 -4.54 3.61 -23.29
C LYS A 46 -5.34 2.89 -22.22
N GLN A 47 -6.43 2.23 -22.59
CA GLN A 47 -7.29 1.53 -21.62
C GLN A 47 -6.49 0.54 -20.76
N HIS A 48 -5.60 -0.26 -21.38
CA HIS A 48 -4.73 -1.16 -20.64
C HIS A 48 -3.87 -0.45 -19.58
N TRP A 49 -3.25 0.68 -19.91
CA TRP A 49 -2.47 1.44 -18.93
C TRP A 49 -3.35 2.07 -17.85
N PHE A 50 -4.55 2.53 -18.19
CA PHE A 50 -5.50 3.05 -17.22
C PHE A 50 -5.94 1.97 -16.23
N ASP A 51 -6.28 0.78 -16.71
CA ASP A 51 -6.68 -0.35 -15.86
C ASP A 51 -5.57 -0.73 -14.88
N LEU A 52 -4.32 -0.78 -15.34
CA LEU A 52 -3.16 -1.03 -14.47
C LEU A 52 -2.93 0.08 -13.44
N ALA A 53 -3.22 1.33 -13.79
CA ALA A 53 -3.15 2.44 -12.84
C ALA A 53 -4.21 2.28 -11.74
N VAL A 54 -5.46 1.98 -12.11
CA VAL A 54 -6.56 1.72 -11.18
C VAL A 54 -6.23 0.58 -10.24
N LEU A 55 -5.77 -0.56 -10.75
CA LEU A 55 -5.38 -1.71 -9.92
C LEU A 55 -4.26 -1.37 -8.93
N SER A 56 -3.30 -0.54 -9.34
CA SER A 56 -2.22 -0.10 -8.45
C SER A 56 -2.73 0.88 -7.38
N ASP A 57 -3.64 1.77 -7.74
CA ASP A 57 -4.27 2.70 -6.80
C ASP A 57 -5.13 1.96 -5.76
N GLU A 58 -5.92 0.98 -6.19
CA GLU A 58 -6.69 0.10 -5.31
C GLU A 58 -5.80 -0.67 -4.33
N GLN A 59 -4.64 -1.15 -4.81
CA GLN A 59 -3.65 -1.78 -3.94
C GLN A 59 -3.10 -0.81 -2.88
N ALA A 60 -2.80 0.43 -3.26
CA ALA A 60 -2.35 1.47 -2.33
C ALA A 60 -3.43 1.80 -1.29
N ALA A 61 -4.69 1.92 -1.73
CA ALA A 61 -5.83 2.18 -0.86
C ALA A 61 -6.07 1.02 0.12
N GLY A 62 -5.98 -0.23 -0.36
CA GLY A 62 -6.09 -1.42 0.48
C GLY A 62 -5.00 -1.50 1.55
N ALA A 63 -3.74 -1.26 1.17
CA ALA A 63 -2.63 -1.23 2.11
C ALA A 63 -2.76 -0.07 3.12
N SER A 64 -3.30 1.08 2.70
CA SER A 64 -3.55 2.22 3.58
C SER A 64 -4.64 1.93 4.62
N ARG A 65 -5.72 1.26 4.23
CA ARG A 65 -6.75 0.77 5.18
C ARG A 65 -6.15 -0.18 6.18
N LYS A 66 -5.33 -1.14 5.72
CA LYS A 66 -4.70 -2.10 6.63
C LYS A 66 -3.71 -1.44 7.59
N LEU A 67 -2.97 -0.44 7.12
CA LEU A 67 -2.06 0.33 7.96
C LEU A 67 -2.83 1.06 9.07
N ARG A 68 -3.97 1.65 8.74
CA ARG A 68 -4.84 2.30 9.71
C ARG A 68 -5.31 1.33 10.79
N GLU A 69 -5.79 0.16 10.42
CA GLU A 69 -6.21 -0.89 11.36
C GLU A 69 -5.06 -1.26 12.33
N VAL A 70 -3.87 -1.55 11.79
CA VAL A 70 -2.69 -1.93 12.61
C VAL A 70 -2.30 -0.81 13.59
N LEU A 71 -2.39 0.45 13.16
CA LEU A 71 -2.09 1.60 14.02
C LEU A 71 -3.15 1.78 15.12
N GLU A 72 -4.43 1.59 14.81
CA GLU A 72 -5.53 1.65 15.77
C GLU A 72 -5.43 0.52 16.81
N GLU A 73 -5.18 -0.72 16.39
CA GLU A 73 -4.94 -1.88 17.26
C GLU A 73 -3.74 -1.64 18.20
N SER A 74 -2.64 -1.12 17.64
CA SER A 74 -1.42 -0.82 18.41
C SER A 74 -1.64 0.29 19.44
N ARG A 75 -2.53 1.24 19.16
CA ARG A 75 -2.89 2.32 20.09
C ARG A 75 -3.76 1.80 21.22
N SER A 76 -4.78 1.00 20.90
CA SER A 76 -5.69 0.41 21.87
C SER A 76 -4.99 -0.57 22.81
N ALA A 77 -3.97 -1.31 22.34
CA ALA A 77 -3.18 -2.21 23.16
C ALA A 77 -2.20 -1.52 24.14
N ARG A 78 -2.03 -0.20 24.02
CA ARG A 78 -1.16 0.62 24.90
C ARG A 78 -1.92 1.39 25.98
N VAL A 79 -3.26 1.43 25.91
CA VAL A 79 -4.17 2.00 26.93
C VAL A 79 -4.58 0.89 27.88
#